data_AF-A0A9D4BXB6-F1
#
_entry.id   AF-A0A9D4BXB6-F1
#
_cell.length_a   1.000
_cell.length_b   1.000
_cell.length_c   1.000
_cell.angle_alpha   90.00
_cell.angle_beta   90.00
_cell.angle_gamma   90.00
#
_symmetry.space_group_name_H-M   'P 1'
#
loop_
_entity.id
_entity.type
_entity.pdbx_description
1 polymer ?
#
loop_
_entity_poly.entity_id
_entity_poly.type
_entity_poly.pdbx_seq_one_letter_code
_entity_poly.pdbx_strand_id
1 'polypeptide(L)'
;MALWEVIELFVSKYVKLYYDVDDKIIEDSELQNWRQEMTTEADHGGLEIYGVPGEMDKFTSRVHVTSVCAFIIYTCSVAHAAVCFKQYDEYAFPRNYPAKLLGEPPRDKTPRQEQDILNALPGR
;
A
#
# COMPACT_ATOMS: atom_id res chain seq x y z
N MET A 1 -2.39 -12.49 -7.02
CA MET A 1 -1.22 -12.49 -7.94
C MET A 1 -1.63 -12.17 -9.37
N ALA A 2 -2.64 -12.82 -9.96
CA ALA A 2 -3.06 -12.55 -11.35
C ALA A 2 -3.30 -11.05 -11.70
N LEU A 3 -3.96 -10.27 -10.83
CA LEU A 3 -4.18 -8.83 -11.08
C LEU A 3 -2.88 -8.01 -11.06
N TRP A 4 -1.93 -8.38 -10.20
CA TRP A 4 -0.61 -7.75 -10.17
C TRP A 4 0.14 -7.99 -11.48
N GLU A 5 0.21 -9.26 -11.90
CA GLU A 5 0.92 -9.67 -13.13
C GLU A 5 0.36 -8.98 -14.38
N VAL A 6 -0.97 -8.82 -14.44
CA VAL A 6 -1.62 -8.12 -15.56
C VAL A 6 -1.28 -6.63 -15.56
N ILE A 7 -1.30 -5.98 -14.39
CA ILE A 7 -0.93 -4.55 -14.26
C ILE A 7 0.55 -4.36 -14.62
N GLU A 8 1.44 -5.17 -14.07
CA GLU A 8 2.87 -5.11 -14.35
C GLU A 8 3.15 -5.32 -15.84
N LEU A 9 2.52 -6.30 -16.48
CA LEU A 9 2.65 -6.54 -17.92
C LEU A 9 2.14 -5.36 -18.75
N PHE A 10 1.01 -4.76 -18.37
CA PHE A 10 0.46 -3.59 -19.03
C PHE A 10 1.43 -2.40 -18.94
N VAL A 11 1.89 -2.09 -17.72
CA VAL A 11 2.83 -0.99 -17.47
C VAL A 11 4.14 -1.23 -18.21
N SER A 12 4.70 -2.44 -18.16
CA SER A 12 5.93 -2.80 -18.86
C SER A 12 5.83 -2.53 -20.36
N LYS A 13 4.71 -2.94 -20.98
CA LYS A 13 4.45 -2.66 -22.41
C LYS A 13 4.35 -1.17 -22.68
N TYR A 14 3.70 -0.41 -21.81
CA TYR A 14 3.53 1.04 -21.98
C TYR A 14 4.85 1.80 -21.81
N VAL A 15 5.59 1.54 -20.74
CA VAL A 15 6.91 2.13 -20.47
C VAL A 15 7.86 1.89 -21.65
N LYS A 16 7.85 0.69 -22.23
CA LYS A 16 8.68 0.34 -23.40
C LYS A 16 8.39 1.20 -24.63
N LEU A 17 7.20 1.80 -24.77
CA LEU A 17 6.89 2.70 -25.90
C LEU A 17 7.70 3.99 -25.85
N TYR A 18 8.04 4.46 -24.65
CA TYR A 18 8.76 5.72 -24.42
C TYR A 18 10.24 5.50 -24.10
N TYR A 19 10.55 4.43 -23.36
CA TYR A 19 11.89 4.03 -22.96
C TYR A 19 12.26 2.68 -23.60
N ASP A 20 12.60 2.72 -24.88
CA ASP A 20 13.05 1.58 -25.66
C ASP A 20 14.44 1.08 -25.24
N VAL A 21 15.32 2.02 -24.88
CA VAL A 21 16.66 1.80 -24.29
C VAL A 21 16.77 2.43 -22.91
N ASP A 22 17.59 1.84 -22.04
CA ASP A 22 17.69 2.27 -20.64
C ASP A 22 18.40 3.63 -20.49
N ASP A 23 19.24 4.03 -21.45
CA ASP A 23 19.89 5.36 -21.46
C ASP A 23 18.88 6.50 -21.38
N LYS A 24 17.72 6.36 -22.04
CA LYS A 24 16.64 7.36 -21.98
C LYS A 24 16.08 7.55 -20.57
N ILE A 25 16.13 6.53 -19.72
CA ILE A 25 15.71 6.61 -18.31
C ILE A 25 16.79 7.35 -17.50
N ILE A 26 18.05 7.01 -17.75
CA ILE A 26 19.20 7.60 -17.03
C ILE A 26 19.30 9.10 -17.33
N GLU A 27 19.02 9.50 -18.57
CA GLU A 27 19.09 10.88 -19.05
C GLU A 27 17.84 11.71 -18.71
N ASP A 28 16.74 11.07 -18.31
CA ASP A 28 15.49 11.75 -17.96
C ASP A 28 15.57 12.37 -16.56
N SER A 29 15.91 13.65 -16.51
CA SER A 29 16.05 14.38 -15.24
C SER A 29 14.75 14.48 -14.45
N GLU A 30 13.60 14.54 -15.12
CA GLU A 30 12.30 14.63 -14.44
C GLU A 30 12.02 13.31 -13.71
N LEU A 31 12.27 12.19 -14.38
CA LEU A 31 12.11 10.85 -13.82
C LEU A 31 13.08 10.57 -12.65
N GLN A 32 14.33 11.04 -12.75
CA GLN A 32 15.28 10.95 -11.65
C GLN A 32 14.89 11.83 -10.46
N ASN A 33 14.42 13.06 -10.70
CA ASN A 33 13.92 13.95 -9.65
C ASN A 33 12.69 13.38 -8.96
N TRP A 34 11.80 12.72 -9.71
CA TRP A 34 10.65 12.03 -9.13
C TRP A 34 11.07 10.89 -8.20
N ARG A 35 12.11 10.12 -8.56
CA ARG A 35 12.69 9.13 -7.63
C ARG A 35 13.21 9.79 -6.36
N GLN A 36 13.97 10.87 -6.51
CA GLN A 36 14.53 11.62 -5.39
C GLN A 36 13.43 12.08 -4.44
N GLU A 37 12.36 12.72 -4.95
CA GLU A 37 11.22 13.16 -4.16
C GLU A 37 10.61 12.01 -3.33
N MET A 38 10.48 10.81 -3.92
CA MET A 38 10.00 9.64 -3.19
C MET A 38 10.95 9.19 -2.08
N THR A 39 12.26 9.23 -2.29
CA THR A 39 13.25 8.66 -1.36
C THR A 39 13.83 9.65 -0.34
N THR A 40 13.80 10.95 -0.64
CA THR A 40 14.32 12.00 0.26
C THR A 40 13.57 11.99 1.58
N GLU A 41 14.28 12.22 2.68
CA GLU A 41 13.73 12.25 4.03
C GLU A 41 12.60 13.26 4.17
N ALA A 42 11.61 12.96 5.01
CA ALA A 42 10.40 13.76 5.12
C ALA A 42 10.68 15.16 5.70
N ASP A 43 11.68 15.27 6.59
CA ASP A 43 12.15 16.54 7.16
C ASP A 43 12.94 17.40 6.15
N HIS A 44 13.40 16.81 5.06
CA HIS A 44 14.04 17.48 3.93
C HIS A 44 13.07 17.74 2.75
N GLY A 45 11.77 17.53 2.95
CA GLY A 45 10.71 17.84 1.97
C GLY A 45 10.42 16.72 0.97
N GLY A 46 10.92 15.50 1.21
CA GLY A 46 10.56 14.30 0.44
C GLY A 46 9.47 13.45 1.10
N LEU A 47 9.32 12.22 0.62
CA LEU A 47 8.32 11.25 1.12
C LEU A 47 8.90 10.14 2.00
N GLU A 48 10.22 10.02 2.07
CA GLU A 48 10.94 9.00 2.85
C GLU A 48 10.44 7.57 2.60
N ILE A 49 10.14 7.26 1.34
CA ILE A 49 9.67 5.94 0.93
C ILE A 49 10.86 5.00 0.84
N TYR A 50 10.88 4.02 1.74
CA TYR A 50 11.87 2.96 1.74
C TYR A 50 11.59 1.91 0.66
N GLY A 51 12.66 1.38 0.07
CA GLY A 51 12.57 0.28 -0.90
C GLY A 51 12.14 0.68 -2.31
N VAL A 52 12.18 1.98 -2.66
CA VAL A 52 11.99 2.43 -4.05
C VAL A 52 13.08 1.83 -4.93
N PRO A 53 12.73 1.08 -5.99
CA PRO A 53 13.68 0.49 -6.93
C PRO A 53 14.71 1.48 -7.47
N GLY A 54 15.93 1.02 -7.70
CA GLY A 54 17.02 1.85 -8.21
C GLY A 54 18.39 1.30 -7.85
N GLU A 55 19.40 1.75 -8.59
CA GLU A 55 20.82 1.47 -8.33
C GLU A 55 21.54 2.80 -8.17
N MET A 56 22.42 2.90 -7.17
CA MET A 56 23.18 4.14 -6.89
C MET A 56 22.29 5.38 -6.85
N ASP A 57 21.15 5.26 -6.17
CA ASP A 57 20.11 6.30 -6.02
C ASP A 57 19.46 6.83 -7.30
N LYS A 58 19.47 6.02 -8.36
CA LYS A 58 18.88 6.38 -9.65
C LYS A 58 18.03 5.26 -10.23
N PHE A 59 17.08 5.64 -11.08
CA PHE A 59 16.50 4.69 -12.00
C PHE A 59 17.50 4.42 -13.13
N THR A 60 18.01 3.19 -13.22
CA THR A 60 18.95 2.76 -14.26
C THR A 60 18.33 1.83 -15.30
N SER A 61 17.12 1.33 -15.10
CA SER A 61 16.48 0.37 -16.01
C SER A 61 14.96 0.56 -16.08
N ARG A 62 14.37 0.11 -17.20
CA ARG A 62 12.91 0.09 -17.39
C ARG A 62 12.18 -0.73 -16.33
N VAL A 63 12.86 -1.71 -15.73
CA VAL A 63 12.30 -2.57 -14.68
C VAL A 63 11.99 -1.75 -13.44
N HIS A 64 12.88 -0.82 -13.06
CA HIS A 64 12.64 0.03 -11.88
C HIS A 64 11.39 0.88 -12.05
N VAL A 65 11.27 1.57 -13.18
CA VAL A 65 10.14 2.45 -13.51
C VAL A 65 8.85 1.63 -13.59
N THR A 66 8.91 0.48 -14.27
CA THR A 66 7.77 -0.45 -14.39
C THR A 66 7.25 -0.87 -13.03
N SER A 67 8.15 -1.30 -12.13
CA SER A 67 7.78 -1.75 -10.79
C SER A 67 7.11 -0.65 -9.97
N VAL A 68 7.65 0.58 -9.99
CA VAL A 68 7.08 1.70 -9.24
C VAL A 68 5.69 2.08 -9.80
N CYS A 69 5.57 2.25 -11.12
CA CYS A 69 4.28 2.60 -11.73
C CYS A 69 3.23 1.49 -11.52
N ALA A 70 3.61 0.22 -11.66
CA ALA A 70 2.72 -0.91 -11.39
C ALA A 70 2.29 -0.94 -9.92
N PHE A 71 3.20 -0.67 -8.99
CA PHE A 71 2.91 -0.58 -7.56
C PHE A 71 1.89 0.53 -7.24
N ILE A 72 2.06 1.72 -7.81
CA ILE A 72 1.13 2.83 -7.61
C ILE A 72 -0.26 2.47 -8.16
N ILE A 73 -0.35 1.99 -9.40
CA ILE A 73 -1.63 1.61 -10.02
C ILE A 73 -2.31 0.52 -9.21
N TYR A 74 -1.57 -0.52 -8.81
CA TYR A 74 -2.12 -1.62 -8.01
C TYR A 74 -2.64 -1.13 -6.65
N THR A 75 -1.87 -0.26 -5.98
CA THR A 75 -2.23 0.26 -4.66
C THR A 75 -3.51 1.11 -4.73
N CYS A 76 -3.56 2.04 -5.68
CA CYS A 76 -4.72 2.93 -5.85
C CYS A 76 -5.98 2.23 -6.40
N SER A 77 -5.85 1.04 -6.99
CA SER A 77 -6.98 0.29 -7.55
C SER A 77 -7.29 -0.97 -6.76
N VAL A 78 -6.55 -2.05 -7.01
CA VAL A 78 -6.80 -3.39 -6.49
C VAL A 78 -6.68 -3.42 -4.97
N ALA A 79 -5.60 -2.87 -4.41
CA ALA A 79 -5.40 -2.89 -2.96
C ALA A 79 -6.48 -2.06 -2.24
N HIS A 80 -6.75 -0.85 -2.74
CA HIS A 80 -7.81 0.01 -2.20
C HIS A 80 -9.18 -0.70 -2.23
N ALA A 81 -9.56 -1.29 -3.37
CA ALA A 81 -10.82 -2.03 -3.48
C ALA A 81 -10.90 -3.22 -2.51
N ALA A 82 -9.81 -3.96 -2.34
CA ALA A 82 -9.74 -5.13 -1.47
C ALA A 82 -9.99 -4.78 0.01
N VAL A 83 -9.51 -3.62 0.48
CA VAL A 83 -9.65 -3.20 1.89
C VAL A 83 -10.86 -2.30 2.16
N CYS A 84 -11.45 -1.70 1.11
CA CYS A 84 -12.53 -0.74 1.25
C CYS A 84 -13.91 -1.38 1.01
N PHE A 85 -14.10 -2.14 -0.06
CA PHE A 85 -15.45 -2.55 -0.48
C PHE A 85 -16.11 -3.59 0.42
N LYS A 86 -15.33 -4.26 1.27
CA LYS A 86 -15.82 -5.24 2.25
C LYS A 86 -16.06 -4.68 3.64
N GLN A 87 -15.84 -3.37 3.84
CA GLN A 87 -16.03 -2.75 5.14
C GLN A 87 -17.46 -2.91 5.65
N TYR A 88 -18.48 -2.73 4.81
CA TYR A 88 -19.85 -2.92 5.27
C TYR A 88 -20.18 -4.39 5.54
N ASP A 89 -19.84 -5.28 4.58
CA ASP A 89 -20.08 -6.72 4.73
C ASP A 89 -19.48 -7.29 6.03
N GLU A 90 -18.29 -6.81 6.42
CA GLU A 90 -17.55 -7.31 7.59
C GLU A 90 -17.80 -6.52 8.89
N TYR A 91 -17.88 -5.18 8.80
CA TYR A 91 -17.87 -4.28 9.97
C TYR A 91 -19.26 -3.72 10.31
N ALA A 92 -20.28 -3.87 9.44
CA ALA A 92 -21.64 -3.40 9.75
C ALA A 92 -22.30 -4.14 10.92
N PHE A 93 -21.73 -5.28 11.32
CA PHE A 93 -22.06 -5.97 12.56
C PHE A 93 -20.93 -5.78 13.58
N PRO A 94 -21.01 -4.77 14.48
CA PRO A 94 -19.90 -4.42 15.38
C PRO A 94 -19.43 -5.53 16.32
N ARG A 95 -20.26 -6.56 16.55
CA ARG A 95 -19.88 -7.73 17.35
C ARG A 95 -18.89 -8.65 16.63
N ASN A 96 -18.88 -8.65 15.30
CA ASN A 96 -17.91 -9.39 14.48
C ASN A 96 -16.57 -8.66 14.40
N TYR A 97 -16.60 -7.34 14.27
CA TYR A 97 -15.39 -6.52 14.15
C TYR A 97 -15.49 -5.22 14.97
N PRO A 98 -15.33 -5.29 16.31
CA PRO A 98 -15.48 -4.11 17.16
C PRO A 98 -14.32 -3.14 16.93
N ALA A 99 -14.64 -1.89 16.56
CA ALA A 99 -13.64 -0.85 16.34
C ALA A 99 -12.85 -0.49 17.61
N LYS A 100 -13.41 -0.77 18.80
CA LYS A 100 -12.74 -0.65 20.09
C LYS A 100 -13.36 -1.63 21.08
N LEU A 101 -12.59 -2.01 22.10
CA LEU A 101 -13.09 -2.70 23.29
C LEU A 101 -12.94 -1.78 24.50
N LEU A 102 -13.91 -1.84 25.42
CA LEU A 102 -13.94 -1.09 26.66
C LEU A 102 -13.51 -2.00 27.83
N GLY A 103 -12.76 -1.43 28.76
CA GLY A 103 -12.24 -2.18 29.92
C GLY A 103 -10.96 -2.96 29.62
N GLU A 104 -10.57 -3.81 30.56
CA GLU A 104 -9.34 -4.59 30.49
C GLU A 104 -9.57 -5.97 29.84
N PRO A 105 -8.64 -6.46 29.01
CA PRO A 105 -8.68 -7.84 28.54
C PRO A 105 -8.71 -8.84 29.72
N PRO A 106 -9.55 -9.89 29.66
CA PRO A 106 -9.54 -10.95 30.66
C PRO A 106 -8.14 -11.57 30.82
N ARG A 107 -7.65 -11.69 32.06
CA ARG A 107 -6.32 -12.23 32.38
C ARG A 107 -6.34 -13.65 32.94
N ASP A 108 -7.52 -14.22 33.06
CA ASP A 108 -7.77 -15.54 33.60
C ASP A 108 -8.82 -16.28 32.76
N LYS A 109 -9.06 -17.55 33.10
CA LYS A 109 -10.05 -18.42 32.45
C LYS A 109 -11.36 -18.50 33.25
N THR A 110 -11.59 -17.57 34.17
CA THR A 110 -12.83 -17.60 34.96
C THR A 110 -14.02 -17.32 34.04
N PRO A 111 -15.13 -18.10 34.14
CA PRO A 111 -16.29 -17.91 33.26
C PRO A 111 -16.83 -16.48 33.31
N ARG A 112 -17.17 -15.94 32.15
CA ARG A 112 -17.80 -14.62 31.98
C ARG A 112 -19.26 -14.76 31.60
N GLN A 113 -20.07 -13.81 32.02
CA GLN A 113 -21.47 -13.73 31.63
C GLN A 113 -21.62 -12.92 30.34
N GLU A 114 -22.76 -13.06 29.67
CA GLU A 114 -23.07 -12.28 28.46
C GLU A 114 -22.94 -10.76 28.70
N GLN A 115 -23.36 -10.29 29.87
CA GLN A 115 -23.27 -8.88 30.22
C GLN A 115 -21.84 -8.35 30.27
N ASP A 116 -20.86 -9.18 30.67
CA ASP A 116 -19.44 -8.80 30.68
C ASP A 116 -18.94 -8.51 29.25
N ILE A 117 -19.41 -9.30 28.28
CA ILE A 117 -19.09 -9.13 26.85
C ILE A 117 -19.77 -7.88 26.30
N LEU A 118 -21.06 -7.67 26.61
CA LEU A 118 -21.80 -6.50 26.17
C LEU A 118 -21.21 -5.19 26.70
N ASN A 119 -20.72 -5.18 27.95
CA ASN A 119 -20.05 -4.03 28.55
C ASN A 119 -18.69 -3.72 27.90
N ALA A 120 -18.02 -4.72 27.32
CA ALA A 120 -16.76 -4.55 26.63
C ALA A 120 -16.92 -4.07 25.18
N LEU A 121 -18.09 -4.23 24.57
CA LEU A 121 -18.35 -3.79 23.20
C LEU A 121 -18.66 -2.28 23.14
N PRO A 122 -18.46 -1.63 21.97
CA PRO A 122 -18.93 -0.26 21.77
C PRO A 122 -20.43 -0.14 22.07
N GLY A 123 -20.81 0.87 22.85
CA GLY A 123 -22.20 1.22 23.10
C GLY A 123 -22.92 1.71 21.84
N ARG A 124 -24.24 1.89 21.96
CA ARG A 124 -25.04 2.61 20.95
C ARG A 124 -24.67 4.09 20.89
#